data_AF-A0A6S7HAB9-F1
#
_entry.id   AF-A0A6S7HAB9-F1
#
_cell.length_a   1.000
_cell.length_b   1.000
_cell.length_c   1.000
_cell.angle_alpha   90.00
_cell.angle_beta   90.00
_cell.angle_gamma   90.00
#
_symmetry.space_group_name_H-M   'P 1'
#
loop_
_entity.id
_entity.type
_entity.pdbx_description
1 polymer ?
#
loop_
_entity_poly.entity_id
_entity_poly.type
_entity_poly.pdbx_seq_one_letter_code
_entity_poly.pdbx_strand_id
1 'polypeptide(L)'
;MQRELDEFRDTVWNSHWIRTKKDTLLADGVPNHIYEFPSRYGMEKKGFLVSQEDLEEIAELSGILDAPDDFIPSLFRKDLNELMPNPEAIKCNEFVQTYLLLKQRYFEKTANNNPDI
;
A
#
# COMPACT_ATOMS: atom_id res chain seq x y z
N MET A 1 -18.89 -19.83 23.33
CA MET A 1 -18.92 -18.39 22.97
C MET A 1 -18.04 -17.54 23.88
N GLN A 2 -18.36 -17.29 25.16
CA GLN A 2 -17.54 -16.38 25.99
C GLN A 2 -16.07 -16.83 26.12
N ARG A 3 -15.84 -18.13 26.34
CA ARG A 3 -14.50 -18.74 26.41
C ARG A 3 -13.68 -18.55 25.14
N GLU A 4 -14.31 -18.67 23.97
CA GLU A 4 -13.63 -18.53 22.67
C GLU A 4 -13.28 -17.07 22.38
N LEU A 5 -14.11 -16.12 22.85
CA LEU A 5 -13.83 -14.69 22.77
C LEU A 5 -12.67 -14.30 23.70
N ASP A 6 -12.61 -14.88 24.90
CA ASP A 6 -11.50 -14.66 25.84
C ASP A 6 -10.19 -15.27 25.32
N GLU A 7 -10.23 -16.49 24.76
CA GLU A 7 -9.06 -17.10 24.10
C GLU A 7 -8.56 -16.25 22.94
N PHE A 8 -9.44 -15.77 22.07
CA PHE A 8 -9.07 -14.91 20.95
C PHE A 8 -8.45 -13.58 21.42
N ARG A 9 -9.02 -12.95 22.45
CA ARG A 9 -8.51 -11.70 23.04
C ARG A 9 -7.07 -11.89 23.54
N ASP A 10 -6.82 -12.96 24.28
CA ASP A 10 -5.56 -13.12 25.00
C ASP A 10 -4.45 -13.69 24.09
N THR A 11 -4.80 -14.54 23.13
CA THR A 11 -3.82 -15.21 22.25
C THR A 11 -3.55 -14.46 20.94
N VAL A 12 -4.58 -13.94 20.28
CA VAL A 12 -4.45 -13.32 18.94
C VAL A 12 -4.35 -11.81 19.06
N TRP A 13 -5.30 -11.20 19.77
CA TRP A 13 -5.43 -9.74 19.82
C TRP A 13 -4.33 -9.05 20.64
N ASN A 14 -4.17 -9.48 21.91
CA ASN A 14 -3.21 -8.88 22.83
C ASN A 14 -1.75 -9.20 22.50
N SER A 15 -1.48 -10.40 21.97
CA SER A 15 -0.10 -10.85 21.75
C SER A 15 0.47 -10.44 20.41
N HIS A 16 -0.35 -10.38 19.34
CA HIS A 16 0.15 -10.16 17.99
C HIS A 16 -0.07 -8.74 17.47
N TRP A 17 -1.16 -8.09 17.89
CA TRP A 17 -1.55 -6.80 17.32
C TRP A 17 -1.11 -5.61 18.17
N ILE A 18 -1.45 -5.61 19.47
CA ILE A 18 -1.16 -4.47 20.36
C ILE A 18 0.32 -4.40 20.74
N ARG A 19 0.93 -5.54 21.10
CA ARG A 19 2.32 -5.57 21.58
C ARG A 19 3.34 -5.23 20.49
N THR A 20 3.12 -5.72 19.27
CA THR A 20 3.98 -5.44 18.11
C THR A 20 3.85 -3.99 17.65
N LYS A 21 2.67 -3.38 17.84
CA LYS A 21 2.39 -1.99 17.47
C LYS A 21 2.75 -0.95 18.53
N LYS A 22 2.98 -1.37 19.78
CA LYS A 22 3.24 -0.47 20.91
C LYS A 22 4.46 0.45 20.70
N ASP A 23 5.49 -0.05 20.03
CA ASP A 23 6.73 0.70 19.76
C ASP A 23 6.80 1.26 18.32
N THR A 24 5.75 1.08 17.51
CA THR A 24 5.71 1.64 16.16
C THR A 24 5.18 3.07 16.24
N LEU A 25 5.98 4.06 15.83
CA LEU A 25 5.55 5.45 15.62
C LEU A 25 4.67 5.58 14.35
N LEU A 26 3.73 4.66 14.16
CA LEU A 26 2.65 4.85 13.20
C LEU A 26 1.58 5.72 13.86
N ALA A 27 0.89 6.54 13.07
CA ALA A 27 -0.38 7.11 13.51
C ALA A 27 -1.37 5.96 13.74
N ASP A 28 -1.36 5.39 14.94
CA ASP A 28 -2.21 4.26 15.31
C ASP A 28 -3.61 4.79 15.65
N GLY A 29 -4.57 4.44 14.80
CA GLY A 29 -5.97 4.75 14.99
C GLY A 29 -6.82 4.32 13.80
N VAL A 30 -7.95 3.65 14.07
CA VAL A 30 -9.13 3.77 13.19
C VAL A 30 -9.33 5.28 12.98
N PRO A 31 -9.54 5.78 11.74
CA PRO A 31 -9.74 7.20 11.49
C PRO A 31 -10.69 7.75 12.53
N ASN A 32 -10.13 8.53 13.47
CA ASN A 32 -10.88 8.90 14.65
C ASN A 32 -11.93 9.87 14.11
N HIS A 33 -13.18 9.43 14.00
CA HIS A 33 -14.26 10.23 13.42
C HIS A 33 -14.44 11.59 14.13
N ILE A 34 -13.85 11.74 15.32
CA ILE A 34 -13.65 12.98 16.06
C ILE A 34 -12.88 14.02 15.23
N TYR A 35 -11.89 13.61 14.42
CA TYR A 35 -11.14 14.48 13.51
C TYR A 35 -11.94 14.85 12.26
N GLU A 36 -12.82 13.96 11.79
CA GLU A 36 -13.70 14.25 10.64
C GLU A 36 -14.85 15.19 11.05
N PHE A 37 -15.39 15.04 12.27
CA PHE A 37 -16.54 15.80 12.75
C PHE A 37 -16.32 16.39 14.16
N PRO A 38 -15.32 17.26 14.36
CA PRO A 38 -14.98 17.81 15.68
C PRO A 38 -16.16 18.53 16.34
N SER A 39 -17.02 19.18 15.53
CA SER A 39 -18.21 19.87 16.00
C SER A 39 -19.21 18.97 16.74
N ARG A 40 -19.28 17.68 16.43
CA ARG A 40 -20.17 16.72 17.12
C ARG A 40 -19.71 16.40 18.54
N TYR A 41 -18.46 16.74 18.88
CA TYR A 41 -17.83 16.48 20.16
C TYR A 41 -17.55 17.76 20.96
N GLY A 42 -18.16 18.88 20.57
CA GLY A 42 -17.89 20.19 21.19
C GLY A 42 -16.47 20.70 20.93
N MET A 43 -15.80 20.14 19.91
CA MET A 43 -14.49 20.59 19.47
C MET A 43 -14.63 21.51 18.26
N GLU A 44 -13.68 22.43 18.11
CA GLU A 44 -13.61 23.34 16.96
C GLU A 44 -12.59 22.82 15.96
N LYS A 45 -12.91 22.93 14.67
CA LYS A 45 -11.95 22.64 13.60
C LYS A 45 -10.89 23.74 13.59
N LYS A 46 -9.74 23.48 14.24
CA LYS A 46 -8.55 24.35 14.23
C LYS A 46 -7.47 23.93 13.23
N GLY A 47 -7.81 23.02 12.31
CA GLY A 47 -6.91 22.66 11.22
C GLY A 47 -6.63 23.87 10.33
N PHE A 48 -5.42 23.93 9.78
CA PHE A 48 -5.07 24.93 8.78
C PHE A 48 -5.98 24.77 7.55
N LEU A 49 -6.45 25.90 7.02
CA LEU A 49 -7.18 25.88 5.76
C LEU A 49 -6.15 25.61 4.67
N VAL A 50 -6.19 24.43 4.06
CA VAL A 50 -5.32 24.11 2.94
C VAL A 50 -5.81 24.92 1.74
N SER A 51 -5.00 25.87 1.29
CA SER A 51 -5.24 26.64 0.09
C SER A 51 -4.78 25.88 -1.15
N GLN A 52 -5.20 26.35 -2.33
CA GLN A 52 -4.71 25.79 -3.60
C GLN A 52 -3.21 26.02 -3.77
N GLU A 53 -2.71 27.16 -3.28
CA GLU A 53 -1.29 27.53 -3.30
C GLU A 53 -0.45 26.55 -2.46
N ASP A 54 -0.93 26.17 -1.29
CA ASP A 54 -0.26 25.17 -0.43
C ASP A 54 -0.15 23.80 -1.12
N LEU A 55 -1.18 23.42 -1.89
CA LEU A 55 -1.19 22.17 -2.65
C LEU A 55 -0.19 22.20 -3.81
N GLU A 56 -0.10 23.33 -4.51
CA GLU A 56 0.85 23.54 -5.62
C GLU A 56 2.29 23.51 -5.12
N GLU A 57 2.60 24.20 -4.01
CA GLU A 57 3.92 24.17 -3.38
C GLU A 57 4.33 22.74 -2.99
N ILE A 58 3.43 21.98 -2.35
CA ILE A 58 3.70 20.59 -1.96
C ILE A 58 3.86 19.70 -3.19
N ALA A 59 3.07 19.91 -4.24
CA ALA A 59 3.14 19.12 -5.46
C ALA A 59 4.49 19.30 -6.17
N GLU A 60 5.01 20.53 -6.21
CA GLU A 60 6.36 20.83 -6.70
C GLU A 60 7.45 20.22 -5.81
N LEU A 61 7.37 20.40 -4.49
CA LEU A 61 8.36 19.87 -3.54
C LEU A 61 8.42 18.33 -3.51
N SER A 62 7.27 17.68 -3.66
CA SER A 62 7.15 16.22 -3.64
C SER A 62 7.51 15.57 -4.98
N GLY A 63 7.58 16.34 -6.06
CA GLY A 63 7.78 15.82 -7.42
C GLY A 63 6.67 14.89 -7.88
N ILE A 64 5.50 14.93 -7.24
CA ILE A 64 4.36 14.06 -7.57
C ILE A 64 3.83 14.37 -8.97
N LEU A 65 3.95 15.62 -9.44
CA LEU A 65 3.56 16.02 -10.79
C LEU A 65 4.48 15.47 -11.87
N ASP A 66 5.74 15.20 -11.53
CA ASP A 66 6.74 14.62 -12.43
C ASP A 66 6.76 13.09 -12.37
N ALA A 67 5.99 12.49 -11.45
CA ALA A 67 5.90 11.05 -11.35
C ALA A 67 5.20 10.50 -12.60
N PRO A 68 5.77 9.45 -13.24
CA PRO A 68 5.11 8.85 -14.39
C PRO A 68 3.76 8.26 -13.96
N ASP A 69 2.72 8.53 -14.74
CA ASP A 69 1.38 7.92 -14.56
C ASP A 69 1.44 6.39 -14.52
N ASP A 70 2.47 5.81 -15.15
CA ASP A 70 2.70 4.38 -15.23
C ASP A 70 4.06 3.99 -14.66
N PHE A 71 4.04 3.39 -13.47
CA PHE A 71 5.22 2.82 -12.83
C PHE A 71 5.57 1.43 -13.39
N ILE A 72 4.77 0.87 -14.31
CA ILE A 72 5.00 -0.46 -14.86
C ILE A 72 5.72 -0.34 -16.21
N PRO A 73 6.96 -0.85 -16.33
CA PRO A 73 7.70 -0.83 -17.59
C PRO A 73 6.92 -1.51 -18.72
N SER A 74 6.99 -0.97 -19.94
CA SER A 74 6.29 -1.51 -21.11
C SER A 74 6.68 -2.96 -21.42
N LEU A 75 7.96 -3.31 -21.21
CA LEU A 75 8.46 -4.68 -21.34
C LEU A 75 7.80 -5.62 -20.33
N PHE A 76 7.63 -5.17 -19.08
CA PHE A 76 7.00 -5.93 -18.01
C PHE A 76 5.51 -6.17 -18.30
N ARG A 77 4.79 -5.15 -18.82
CA ARG A 77 3.39 -5.29 -19.24
C ARG A 77 3.23 -6.31 -20.37
N LYS A 78 4.14 -6.31 -21.34
CA LYS A 78 4.12 -7.28 -22.44
C LYS A 78 4.28 -8.70 -21.91
N ASP A 79 5.25 -8.92 -21.03
CA ASP A 79 5.50 -10.23 -20.43
C ASP A 79 4.33 -10.70 -19.55
N LEU A 80 3.70 -9.77 -18.82
CA LEU A 80 2.48 -10.03 -18.07
C LEU A 80 1.34 -10.48 -18.98
N ASN A 81 1.10 -9.77 -20.09
CA ASN A 81 0.03 -10.11 -21.03
C ASN A 81 0.30 -11.44 -21.77
N GLU A 82 1.57 -11.76 -22.04
CA GLU A 82 1.97 -13.04 -22.66
C GLU A 82 1.77 -14.22 -21.70
N LEU A 83 2.18 -14.07 -20.43
CA LEU A 83 2.02 -15.10 -19.40
C LEU A 83 0.58 -15.25 -18.95
N MET A 84 -0.16 -14.14 -18.89
CA MET A 84 -1.47 -14.04 -18.27
C MET A 84 -2.39 -13.15 -19.11
N PRO A 85 -2.99 -13.69 -20.18
CA PRO A 85 -3.97 -12.95 -20.97
C PRO A 85 -5.20 -12.51 -20.14
N ASN A 86 -5.54 -13.29 -19.11
CA ASN A 86 -6.67 -13.04 -18.21
C ASN A 86 -6.22 -13.06 -16.73
N PRO A 87 -5.73 -11.93 -16.19
CA PRO A 87 -5.22 -11.88 -14.82
C PRO A 87 -6.30 -12.13 -13.75
N GLU A 88 -7.57 -11.86 -14.07
CA GLU A 88 -8.71 -12.05 -13.16
C GLU A 88 -9.07 -13.52 -12.89
N ALA A 89 -8.60 -14.44 -13.74
CA ALA A 89 -8.92 -15.87 -13.62
C ALA A 89 -7.97 -16.64 -12.68
N ILE A 90 -6.95 -15.97 -12.15
CA ILE A 90 -5.92 -16.63 -11.34
C ILE A 90 -6.42 -16.87 -9.92
N LYS A 91 -6.29 -18.13 -9.49
CA LYS A 91 -6.54 -18.49 -8.09
C LYS A 91 -5.43 -17.91 -7.22
N CYS A 92 -5.78 -17.42 -6.03
CA CYS A 92 -4.82 -16.82 -5.09
C CYS A 92 -3.59 -17.71 -4.82
N ASN A 93 -3.74 -19.04 -4.87
CA ASN A 93 -2.66 -20.00 -4.66
C ASN A 93 -1.60 -20.01 -5.78
N GLU A 94 -1.97 -19.62 -7.00
CA GLU A 94 -1.10 -19.62 -8.18
C GLU A 94 -0.44 -18.24 -8.42
N PHE A 95 -0.93 -17.20 -7.75
CA PHE A 95 -0.43 -15.82 -7.88
C PHE A 95 1.05 -15.69 -7.49
N VAL A 96 1.48 -16.39 -6.44
CA VAL A 96 2.88 -16.33 -5.98
C VAL A 96 3.83 -16.91 -7.03
N GLN A 97 3.48 -18.07 -7.60
CA GLN A 97 4.32 -18.75 -8.59
C GLN A 97 4.38 -17.98 -9.90
N THR A 98 3.24 -17.43 -10.34
CA THR A 98 3.17 -16.58 -11.54
C THR A 98 3.98 -15.30 -11.38
N TYR A 99 3.91 -14.64 -10.22
CA TYR A 99 4.76 -13.47 -9.93
C TYR A 99 6.25 -13.81 -9.94
N LEU A 100 6.67 -14.93 -9.31
CA LEU A 100 8.07 -15.34 -9.30
C LEU A 100 8.61 -15.62 -10.71
N LEU A 101 7.83 -16.32 -11.55
CA LEU A 101 8.18 -16.58 -12.95
C LEU A 101 8.32 -15.29 -13.76
N LEU A 102 7.38 -14.36 -13.56
CA LEU A 102 7.36 -13.09 -14.27
C LEU A 102 8.54 -12.20 -13.86
N LYS A 103 8.84 -12.16 -12.55
CA LYS A 103 10.03 -11.48 -12.02
C LYS A 103 11.30 -12.05 -12.64
N GLN A 104 11.46 -13.38 -12.66
CA GLN A 104 12.63 -14.04 -13.22
C GLN A 104 12.85 -13.68 -14.69
N ARG A 105 11.80 -13.80 -15.54
CA ARG A 105 11.89 -13.45 -16.97
C ARG A 105 12.24 -11.99 -17.20
N TYR A 106 11.68 -11.09 -16.40
CA TYR A 106 11.99 -9.67 -16.48
C TYR A 106 13.48 -9.41 -16.19
N PHE A 107 14.03 -9.99 -15.10
CA PHE A 107 15.44 -9.85 -14.77
C PHE A 107 16.37 -10.41 -15.86
N GLU A 108 16.07 -11.60 -16.39
CA GLU A 108 16.82 -12.22 -17.50
C GLU A 108 16.85 -11.32 -18.74
N LYS A 109 15.72 -10.73 -19.12
CA LYS A 109 15.65 -9.82 -20.29
C LYS A 109 16.35 -8.49 -20.04
N THR A 110 16.27 -7.94 -18.83
CA THR A 110 17.00 -6.69 -18.50
C THR A 110 18.51 -6.90 -18.46
N ALA A 111 18.99 -8.07 -18.03
CA ALA A 111 20.41 -8.42 -18.02
C ALA A 111 20.95 -8.61 -19.44
N ASN A 112 20.19 -9.25 -20.34
CA ASN A 112 20.61 -9.49 -21.72
C ASN A 112 20.60 -8.23 -22.61
N ASN A 113 19.84 -7.20 -22.24
CA ASN A 113 19.74 -5.95 -22.99
C ASN A 113 20.81 -4.90 -22.60
N ASN A 114 21.73 -5.23 -21.68
CA ASN A 114 22.83 -4.35 -21.28
C ASN A 114 24.17 -5.05 -21.58
N PRO A 115 24.73 -4.92 -22.79
CA PRO A 115 25.90 -5.70 -23.22
C PRO A 115 27.25 -5.18 -22.69
N ASP A 116 27.26 -4.14 -21.84
CA ASP A 116 28.50 -3.51 -21.33
C ASP A 116 28.75 -3.75 -19.83
N ILE A 117 28.74 -5.02 -19.40
CA ILE A 117 29.64 -5.54 -18.35
C ILE A 117 30.20 -6.89 -18.80
#